data_AF-A0A7W3JC91-F1
#
_entry.id   AF-A0A7W3JC91-F1
#
_cell.length_a   1.000
_cell.length_b   1.000
_cell.length_c   1.000
_cell.angle_alpha   90.00
_cell.angle_beta   90.00
_cell.angle_gamma   90.00
#
_symmetry.space_group_name_H-M   'P 1'
#
loop_
_entity.id
_entity.type
_entity.pdbx_description
1 polymer ?
#
loop_
_entity_poly.entity_id
_entity_poly.type
_entity_poly.pdbx_seq_one_letter_code
_entity_poly.pdbx_strand_id
1 'polypeptide(L)'
;MLPAIFFAGGVQGARNRTSDDARSKKSPDPGGSGGSVATATPDTEVRTRRSWRPYIVIAGLVLSFSFFTLLGSLLLSVLGLPQDLLRWAGITLLVLLGIGMIVPRFEMILERPFQRIAAFGAKRGAARQDRGAFVLGLGLGVLYVPCAGPVLAAITVAGATGNIGVETVALTVSFAVGAALPLLLFALAGRRIAERVQAFQRHTKAIRTGGGIVVILLAIALAFNAPAAIQRLLPDYTGALQQRIDSSETVREALDLGGLVTDENRELSNCSNGAPELEDCGTAPEIRGIDKWLNTPDGKALQLEAMRGEVVLVDFWTYSCINCQRSIPHINAWYDKYADVGKGFEVIGVHTPEFAFERETRNVIAGAKDLGVTYPIAQDNSYSTWTAYRNRYWPAQYLIDADGTVRHIRLGEGGYQDTENLIRELLADANPGVDLPGATTVQDATPLDQITPETYFSIKRVINYSGEPQYAAGRKEFTLADDQKQDTFSLGGTWNVDFEGAEAVSDDAQVRLAYRSTDVFVVLGGEGTVQATVTADGEEETRSIDVSGNPRLYPILEGDGPTEGLVELDVPKGVQVFTMTFG
;
A
#
# COMPACT_ATOMS: atom_id res chain seq x y z
N MET A 1 4.67 -22.09 19.34
CA MET A 1 3.81 -23.05 18.58
C MET A 1 4.29 -24.52 18.59
N LEU A 2 5.60 -24.82 18.60
CA LEU A 2 6.13 -26.21 18.65
C LEU A 2 5.37 -27.22 19.55
N PRO A 3 4.93 -26.88 20.78
CA PRO A 3 4.20 -27.84 21.62
C PRO A 3 2.85 -28.28 21.05
N ALA A 4 2.07 -27.40 20.41
CA ALA A 4 0.73 -27.73 19.93
C ALA A 4 0.76 -28.80 18.83
N ILE A 5 1.71 -28.67 17.90
CA ILE A 5 1.94 -29.64 16.81
C ILE A 5 2.44 -30.99 17.39
N PHE A 6 3.31 -30.95 18.40
CA PHE A 6 3.77 -32.15 19.12
C PHE A 6 2.62 -32.89 19.84
N PHE A 7 1.74 -32.17 20.55
CA PHE A 7 0.67 -32.77 21.33
C PHE A 7 -0.47 -33.34 20.47
N ALA A 8 -0.80 -32.69 19.35
CA ALA A 8 -1.80 -33.21 18.40
C ALA A 8 -1.42 -34.56 17.78
N GLY A 9 -0.12 -34.88 17.70
CA GLY A 9 0.38 -36.13 17.13
C GLY A 9 0.46 -37.34 18.09
N GLY A 10 0.47 -37.12 19.41
CA GLY A 10 1.11 -38.07 20.33
C GLY A 10 0.25 -38.92 21.28
N VAL A 11 -0.84 -38.38 21.87
CA VAL A 11 -1.23 -38.83 23.24
C VAL A 11 -2.51 -39.70 23.33
N GLN A 12 -3.27 -39.90 22.24
CA GLN A 12 -4.49 -40.73 22.28
C GLN A 12 -4.29 -42.22 21.97
N GLY A 13 -3.12 -42.64 21.45
CA GLY A 13 -2.82 -44.05 21.18
C GLY A 13 -2.49 -44.90 22.41
N ALA A 14 -2.11 -44.28 23.54
CA ALA A 14 -1.58 -44.98 24.71
C ALA A 14 -2.65 -45.40 25.74
N ARG A 15 -3.87 -44.85 25.68
CA ARG A 15 -4.93 -45.12 26.69
C ARG A 15 -5.78 -46.37 26.42
N ASN A 16 -5.68 -46.97 25.24
CA ASN A 16 -6.46 -48.16 24.84
C ASN A 16 -5.67 -49.49 24.89
N ARG A 17 -4.49 -49.52 25.54
CA ARG A 17 -3.63 -50.72 25.60
C ARG A 17 -3.64 -51.46 26.94
N THR A 18 -4.51 -51.10 27.88
CA THR A 18 -4.58 -51.70 29.22
C THR A 18 -5.98 -52.13 29.64
N SER A 19 -6.92 -52.31 28.70
CA SER A 19 -8.32 -52.67 28.99
C SER A 19 -8.84 -53.96 28.35
N ASP A 20 -8.13 -54.54 27.36
CA ASP A 20 -8.71 -55.61 26.52
C ASP A 20 -8.15 -57.03 26.79
N ASP A 21 -7.07 -57.19 27.56
CA ASP A 21 -6.46 -58.50 27.88
C ASP A 21 -7.12 -59.26 29.04
N ALA A 22 -8.33 -58.85 29.46
CA ALA A 22 -9.00 -59.39 30.66
C ALA A 22 -10.36 -60.06 30.38
N ARG A 23 -10.59 -60.70 29.22
CA ARG A 23 -11.77 -61.59 29.04
C ARG A 23 -11.76 -62.57 27.85
N SER A 24 -11.08 -63.73 27.98
CA SER A 24 -11.37 -65.04 27.32
C SER A 24 -10.14 -65.95 27.44
N LYS A 25 -10.10 -67.26 27.75
CA LYS A 25 -10.97 -68.39 28.23
C LYS A 25 -9.96 -69.50 28.70
N LYS A 26 -10.24 -70.61 29.40
CA LYS A 26 -11.43 -71.36 29.90
C LYS A 26 -10.98 -72.16 31.16
N SER A 27 -11.90 -72.78 31.92
CA SER A 27 -11.59 -73.87 32.86
C SER A 27 -11.40 -75.24 32.14
N PRO A 28 -10.74 -76.23 32.77
CA PRO A 28 -10.23 -77.44 32.11
C PRO A 28 -11.13 -78.68 32.25
N ASP A 29 -10.84 -79.71 31.45
CA ASP A 29 -11.16 -81.14 31.69
C ASP A 29 -10.18 -82.02 30.87
N PRO A 30 -10.00 -83.33 31.11
CA PRO A 30 -8.64 -83.84 31.31
C PRO A 30 -8.25 -85.07 30.47
N GLY A 31 -6.95 -85.41 30.55
CA GLY A 31 -6.42 -86.72 30.16
C GLY A 31 -5.87 -86.82 28.73
N GLY A 32 -4.86 -87.68 28.56
CA GLY A 32 -4.26 -88.00 27.25
C GLY A 32 -2.78 -87.62 27.13
N SER A 33 -1.92 -88.62 27.31
CA SER A 33 -0.48 -88.55 27.01
C SER A 33 -0.21 -88.38 25.51
N GLY A 34 0.80 -87.59 25.13
CA GLY A 34 1.28 -87.56 23.74
C GLY A 34 2.49 -86.63 23.54
N GLY A 35 3.59 -87.18 23.05
CA GLY A 35 4.87 -86.48 22.88
C GLY A 35 4.87 -85.32 21.86
N SER A 36 5.90 -84.50 22.03
CA SER A 36 6.37 -83.42 21.16
C SER A 36 6.31 -83.66 19.64
N VAL A 37 5.93 -82.63 18.87
CA VAL A 37 6.71 -82.10 17.73
C VAL A 37 6.49 -80.58 17.64
N ALA A 38 7.52 -79.80 17.32
CA ALA A 38 7.40 -78.36 17.10
C ALA A 38 6.79 -78.05 15.72
N THR A 39 5.71 -77.26 15.67
CA THR A 39 5.19 -76.66 14.44
C THR A 39 5.50 -75.17 14.43
N ALA A 40 6.29 -74.73 13.45
CA ALA A 40 6.56 -73.31 13.24
C ALA A 40 5.27 -72.58 12.78
N THR A 41 4.83 -71.59 13.55
CA THR A 41 3.81 -70.62 13.12
C THR A 41 4.49 -69.47 12.38
N PRO A 42 3.93 -68.99 11.25
CA PRO A 42 4.61 -68.05 10.37
C PRO A 42 4.69 -66.63 10.93
N ASP A 43 5.77 -65.92 10.60
CA ASP A 43 5.94 -64.51 10.89
C ASP A 43 4.80 -63.68 10.29
N THR A 44 4.01 -63.06 11.17
CA THR A 44 3.01 -62.08 10.75
C THR A 44 3.69 -60.73 10.56
N GLU A 45 4.13 -60.43 9.34
CA GLU A 45 4.70 -59.12 8.99
C GLU A 45 3.76 -57.98 9.39
N VAL A 46 4.15 -57.21 10.41
CA VAL A 46 3.43 -56.00 10.80
C VAL A 46 3.73 -54.89 9.79
N ARG A 47 2.97 -54.85 8.69
CA ARG A 47 3.01 -53.74 7.71
C ARG A 47 2.73 -52.42 8.43
N THR A 48 3.78 -51.63 8.66
CA THR A 48 3.70 -50.31 9.26
C THR A 48 2.96 -49.35 8.32
N ARG A 49 1.66 -49.11 8.58
CA ARG A 49 0.85 -48.15 7.81
C ARG A 49 1.47 -46.75 7.89
N ARG A 50 2.13 -46.33 6.81
CA ARG A 50 2.66 -44.98 6.60
C ARG A 50 1.51 -43.96 6.69
N SER A 51 1.37 -43.28 7.82
CA SER A 51 0.20 -42.43 8.08
C SER A 51 0.31 -41.10 7.34
N TRP A 52 -0.64 -40.82 6.45
CA TRP A 52 -0.70 -39.60 5.66
C TRP A 52 -1.07 -38.33 6.45
N ARG A 53 -1.43 -38.48 7.73
CA ARG A 53 -1.85 -37.41 8.64
C ARG A 53 -1.07 -36.08 8.53
N PRO A 54 0.27 -36.02 8.56
CA PRO A 54 0.98 -34.73 8.51
C PRO A 54 0.72 -33.95 7.21
N TYR A 55 0.65 -34.65 6.08
CA TYR A 55 0.33 -34.06 4.78
C TYR A 55 -1.11 -33.53 4.74
N ILE A 56 -2.05 -34.23 5.40
CA ILE A 56 -3.46 -33.84 5.47
C ILE A 56 -3.69 -32.64 6.40
N VAL A 57 -2.95 -32.54 7.52
CA VAL A 57 -2.92 -31.32 8.35
C VAL A 57 -2.44 -30.13 7.51
N ILE A 58 -1.39 -30.32 6.71
CA ILE A 58 -0.78 -29.24 5.94
C ILE A 58 -1.61 -28.83 4.74
N ALA A 59 -2.25 -29.76 4.04
CA ALA A 59 -3.25 -29.43 3.02
C ALA A 59 -4.39 -28.58 3.59
N GLY A 60 -4.86 -28.87 4.82
CA GLY A 60 -5.83 -28.04 5.52
C GLY A 60 -5.29 -26.68 5.92
N LEU A 61 -4.03 -26.60 6.38
CA LEU A 61 -3.37 -25.35 6.76
C LEU A 61 -3.21 -24.42 5.56
N VAL A 62 -2.66 -24.91 4.44
CA VAL A 62 -2.46 -24.14 3.20
C VAL A 62 -3.80 -23.64 2.67
N LEU A 63 -4.79 -24.54 2.52
CA LEU A 63 -6.10 -24.18 1.97
C LEU A 63 -6.82 -23.13 2.84
N SER A 64 -6.79 -23.29 4.17
CA SER A 64 -7.42 -22.32 5.07
C SER A 64 -6.65 -21.01 5.14
N PHE A 65 -5.31 -21.03 5.15
CA PHE A 65 -4.50 -19.81 5.17
C PHE A 65 -4.76 -18.99 3.90
N SER A 66 -4.68 -19.60 2.71
CA SER A 66 -4.94 -18.88 1.45
C SER A 66 -6.36 -18.35 1.37
N PHE A 67 -7.37 -19.16 1.77
CA PHE A 67 -8.77 -18.72 1.76
C PHE A 67 -9.05 -17.55 2.70
N PHE A 68 -8.63 -17.64 3.98
CA PHE A 68 -8.91 -16.57 4.96
C PHE A 68 -8.04 -15.32 4.74
N THR A 69 -6.84 -15.45 4.17
CA THR A 69 -6.03 -14.28 3.76
C THR A 69 -6.72 -13.51 2.65
N LEU A 70 -7.12 -14.17 1.56
CA LEU A 70 -7.77 -13.53 0.42
C LEU A 70 -9.18 -13.01 0.73
N LEU A 71 -9.97 -13.75 1.52
CA LEU A 71 -11.28 -13.30 1.98
C LEU A 71 -11.17 -12.12 2.96
N GLY A 72 -10.13 -12.12 3.81
CA GLY A 72 -9.86 -11.05 4.76
C GLY A 72 -9.50 -9.73 4.08
N SER A 73 -8.58 -9.76 3.10
CA SER A 73 -8.19 -8.56 2.35
C SER A 73 -9.37 -7.99 1.55
N LEU A 74 -10.13 -8.84 0.84
CA LEU A 74 -11.32 -8.44 0.09
C LEU A 74 -12.38 -7.78 1.00
N LEU A 75 -12.70 -8.37 2.15
CA LEU A 75 -13.69 -7.82 3.07
C LEU A 75 -13.28 -6.45 3.63
N LEU A 76 -12.00 -6.21 3.88
CA LEU A 76 -11.52 -4.91 4.39
C LEU A 76 -11.51 -3.83 3.32
N SER A 77 -11.09 -4.17 2.10
CA SER A 77 -11.14 -3.29 0.94
C SER A 77 -12.57 -2.81 0.68
N VAL A 78 -13.54 -3.73 0.65
CA VAL A 78 -14.96 -3.41 0.41
C VAL A 78 -15.61 -2.64 1.57
N LEU A 79 -15.16 -2.81 2.81
CA LEU A 79 -15.72 -2.16 4.00
C LEU A 79 -15.00 -0.87 4.43
N GLY A 80 -13.91 -0.48 3.76
CA GLY A 80 -13.12 0.72 4.11
C GLY A 80 -12.51 0.70 5.52
N LEU A 81 -12.28 -0.50 6.09
CA LEU A 81 -11.83 -0.66 7.47
C LEU A 81 -10.29 -0.60 7.59
N PRO A 82 -9.74 -0.02 8.67
CA PRO A 82 -8.30 0.08 8.85
C PRO A 82 -7.64 -1.30 8.95
N GLN A 83 -6.56 -1.52 8.19
CA GLN A 83 -5.87 -2.82 8.09
C GLN A 83 -5.32 -3.33 9.43
N ASP A 84 -5.03 -2.42 10.38
CA ASP A 84 -4.64 -2.77 11.75
C ASP A 84 -5.69 -3.59 12.50
N LEU A 85 -6.97 -3.58 12.09
CA LEU A 85 -8.03 -4.37 12.71
C LEU A 85 -7.73 -5.88 12.67
N LEU A 86 -7.19 -6.41 11.56
CA LEU A 86 -6.77 -7.81 11.48
C LEU A 86 -5.59 -8.10 12.38
N ARG A 87 -4.61 -7.18 12.43
CA ARG A 87 -3.41 -7.30 13.26
C ARG A 87 -3.81 -7.40 14.73
N TRP A 88 -4.66 -6.50 15.21
CA TRP A 88 -5.13 -6.50 16.60
C TRP A 88 -6.04 -7.69 16.93
N ALA A 89 -6.95 -8.08 16.03
CA ALA A 89 -7.75 -9.29 16.19
C ALA A 89 -6.86 -10.55 16.32
N GLY A 90 -5.82 -10.64 15.49
CA GLY A 90 -4.85 -11.72 15.50
C GLY A 90 -3.97 -11.78 16.75
N ILE A 91 -3.43 -10.63 17.19
CA ILE A 91 -2.68 -10.53 18.44
C ILE A 91 -3.56 -10.93 19.64
N THR A 92 -4.81 -10.45 19.67
CA THR A 92 -5.80 -10.82 20.70
C THR A 92 -6.04 -12.33 20.74
N LEU A 93 -6.21 -12.96 19.57
CA LEU A 93 -6.39 -14.42 19.45
C LEU A 93 -5.14 -15.20 19.93
N LEU A 94 -3.92 -14.73 19.62
CA LEU A 94 -2.67 -15.34 20.09
C LEU A 94 -2.52 -15.24 21.62
N VAL A 95 -2.87 -14.10 22.21
CA VAL A 95 -2.87 -13.92 23.68
C VAL A 95 -3.88 -14.86 24.34
N LEU A 96 -5.11 -14.95 23.81
CA LEU A 96 -6.14 -15.88 24.31
C LEU A 96 -5.68 -17.35 24.23
N LEU A 97 -5.03 -17.74 23.13
CA LEU A 97 -4.44 -19.08 22.96
C LEU A 97 -3.32 -19.35 23.96
N GLY A 98 -2.42 -18.37 24.15
CA GLY A 98 -1.33 -18.46 25.14
C GLY A 98 -1.84 -18.61 26.57
N ILE A 99 -2.87 -17.85 26.95
CA ILE A 99 -3.56 -17.97 28.25
C ILE A 99 -4.22 -19.35 28.37
N GLY A 100 -4.87 -19.86 27.31
CA GLY A 100 -5.44 -21.21 27.28
C GLY A 100 -4.39 -22.32 27.45
N MET A 101 -3.17 -22.13 26.93
CA MET A 101 -2.06 -23.06 27.15
C MET A 101 -1.59 -23.07 28.62
N ILE A 102 -1.60 -21.93 29.32
CA ILE A 102 -1.21 -21.81 30.73
C ILE A 102 -2.32 -22.30 31.67
N VAL A 103 -3.58 -21.97 31.38
CA VAL A 103 -4.75 -22.22 32.24
C VAL A 103 -5.70 -23.24 31.59
N PRO A 104 -5.61 -24.55 31.89
CA PRO A 104 -6.44 -25.58 31.26
C PRO A 104 -7.94 -25.49 31.58
N ARG A 105 -8.35 -24.67 32.56
CA ARG A 105 -9.76 -24.32 32.81
C ARG A 105 -10.34 -23.40 31.72
N PHE A 106 -9.49 -22.57 31.09
CA PHE A 106 -9.90 -21.59 30.08
C PHE A 106 -10.06 -22.23 28.69
N GLU A 107 -9.20 -23.21 28.36
CA GLU A 107 -9.30 -24.06 27.16
C GLU A 107 -10.70 -24.68 27.01
N MET A 108 -11.26 -25.24 28.09
CA MET A 108 -12.63 -25.80 28.09
C MET A 108 -13.74 -24.77 27.87
N ILE A 109 -13.49 -23.47 28.04
CA ILE A 109 -14.46 -22.41 27.78
C ILE A 109 -14.40 -22.02 26.29
N LEU A 110 -13.19 -21.85 25.73
CA LEU A 110 -13.00 -21.60 24.30
C LEU A 110 -13.46 -22.78 23.42
N GLU A 111 -13.27 -24.03 23.85
CA GLU A 111 -13.62 -25.20 23.03
C GLU A 111 -15.13 -25.45 22.92
N ARG A 112 -15.95 -25.02 23.89
CA ARG A 112 -17.41 -25.28 23.92
C ARG A 112 -18.16 -24.95 22.62
N PRO A 113 -17.98 -23.77 21.97
CA PRO A 113 -18.59 -23.49 20.67
C PRO A 113 -18.08 -24.42 19.56
N PHE A 114 -16.76 -24.65 19.47
CA PHE A 114 -16.16 -25.49 18.44
C PHE A 114 -16.53 -26.98 18.57
N GLN A 115 -16.67 -27.48 19.80
CA GLN A 115 -17.12 -28.86 20.05
C GLN A 115 -18.54 -29.12 19.52
N ARG A 116 -19.42 -28.12 19.45
CA ARG A 116 -20.75 -28.26 18.82
C ARG A 116 -20.64 -28.39 17.30
N ILE A 117 -19.77 -27.60 16.66
CA ILE A 117 -19.50 -27.67 15.21
C ILE A 117 -18.85 -29.01 14.85
N ALA A 118 -17.86 -29.45 15.64
CA ALA A 118 -17.22 -30.76 15.49
C ALA A 118 -18.21 -31.93 15.71
N ALA A 119 -19.13 -31.81 16.68
CA ALA A 119 -20.17 -32.81 16.95
C ALA A 119 -21.19 -32.93 15.80
N PHE A 120 -21.48 -31.84 15.09
CA PHE A 120 -22.34 -31.86 13.89
C PHE A 120 -21.71 -32.71 12.78
N GLY A 121 -20.40 -32.59 12.55
CA GLY A 121 -19.65 -33.43 11.59
C GLY A 121 -19.41 -34.88 12.05
N ALA A 122 -19.42 -35.15 13.36
CA ALA A 122 -19.03 -36.45 13.94
C ALA A 122 -20.08 -37.58 13.79
N LYS A 123 -21.29 -37.31 13.29
CA LYS A 123 -22.39 -38.29 13.21
C LYS A 123 -22.33 -39.29 12.05
N ARG A 124 -21.35 -39.22 11.13
CA ARG A 124 -21.13 -40.23 10.06
C ARG A 124 -19.75 -40.88 10.20
N GLY A 125 -19.74 -42.22 10.20
CA GLY A 125 -18.64 -43.03 10.75
C GLY A 125 -17.41 -43.28 9.86
N ALA A 126 -16.52 -44.13 10.40
CA ALA A 126 -15.34 -44.77 9.79
C ALA A 126 -14.21 -43.90 9.18
N ALA A 127 -14.47 -42.73 8.58
CA ALA A 127 -13.44 -41.83 8.03
C ALA A 127 -12.66 -41.02 9.11
N ARG A 128 -12.58 -41.57 10.33
CA ARG A 128 -12.32 -40.86 11.59
C ARG A 128 -10.83 -40.56 11.83
N GLN A 129 -9.95 -41.24 11.09
CA GLN A 129 -8.49 -41.10 11.09
C GLN A 129 -7.99 -39.68 10.76
N ASP A 130 -8.49 -39.17 9.64
CA ASP A 130 -7.78 -38.18 8.81
C ASP A 130 -8.59 -36.90 8.57
N ARG A 131 -9.94 -36.96 8.60
CA ARG A 131 -10.78 -35.74 8.60
C ARG A 131 -10.52 -34.86 9.82
N GLY A 132 -10.23 -35.47 10.98
CA GLY A 132 -9.81 -34.72 12.17
C GLY A 132 -8.46 -34.02 12.00
N ALA A 133 -7.54 -34.61 11.21
CA ALA A 133 -6.27 -33.98 10.87
C ALA A 133 -6.47 -32.78 9.92
N PHE A 134 -7.38 -32.91 8.93
CA PHE A 134 -7.71 -31.80 8.02
C PHE A 134 -8.35 -30.62 8.78
N VAL A 135 -9.33 -30.88 9.65
CA VAL A 135 -9.98 -29.83 10.47
C VAL A 135 -9.01 -29.15 11.44
N LEU A 136 -8.07 -29.91 12.02
CA LEU A 136 -6.96 -29.35 12.80
C LEU A 136 -6.08 -28.44 11.92
N GLY A 137 -5.80 -28.86 10.69
CA GLY A 137 -5.12 -28.06 9.67
C GLY A 137 -5.84 -26.73 9.40
N LEU A 138 -7.15 -26.77 9.14
CA LEU A 138 -7.96 -25.57 8.91
C LEU A 138 -7.85 -24.58 10.08
N GLY A 139 -8.04 -25.05 11.32
CA GLY A 139 -7.93 -24.21 12.51
C GLY A 139 -6.54 -23.60 12.71
N LEU A 140 -5.47 -24.35 12.37
CA LEU A 140 -4.10 -23.84 12.40
C LEU A 140 -3.82 -22.81 11.30
N GLY A 141 -4.45 -22.94 10.11
CA GLY A 141 -4.32 -21.95 9.03
C GLY A 141 -4.85 -20.57 9.40
N VAL A 142 -6.03 -20.50 10.04
CA VAL A 142 -6.61 -19.24 10.55
C VAL A 142 -5.70 -18.57 11.59
N LEU A 143 -5.10 -19.36 12.50
CA LEU A 143 -4.14 -18.88 13.49
C LEU A 143 -2.82 -18.38 12.89
N TYR A 144 -2.51 -18.78 11.66
CA TYR A 144 -1.26 -18.43 10.96
C TYR A 144 -1.36 -17.09 10.21
N VAL A 145 -2.55 -16.70 9.75
CA VAL A 145 -2.82 -15.43 9.04
C VAL A 145 -2.17 -14.21 9.73
N PRO A 146 -2.45 -13.90 11.01
CA PRO A 146 -1.87 -12.71 11.65
C PRO A 146 -0.39 -12.82 11.99
N CYS A 147 0.23 -14.00 11.80
CA CYS A 147 1.65 -14.22 12.05
C CYS A 147 2.52 -13.99 10.79
N ALA A 148 1.92 -13.82 9.61
CA ALA A 148 2.64 -13.75 8.33
C ALA A 148 3.35 -12.40 8.05
N GLY A 149 3.24 -11.42 8.97
CA GLY A 149 4.07 -10.21 8.97
C GLY A 149 3.89 -9.31 7.73
N PRO A 150 4.94 -8.57 7.31
CA PRO A 150 4.88 -7.65 6.17
C PRO A 150 4.49 -8.31 4.84
N VAL A 151 4.70 -9.62 4.68
CA VAL A 151 4.28 -10.36 3.47
C VAL A 151 2.77 -10.40 3.33
N LEU A 152 2.04 -10.50 4.46
CA LEU A 152 0.58 -10.38 4.46
C LEU A 152 0.14 -8.97 4.05
N ALA A 153 0.90 -7.93 4.42
CA ALA A 153 0.62 -6.57 4.01
C ALA A 153 0.79 -6.40 2.49
N ALA A 154 1.86 -6.94 1.89
CA ALA A 154 2.04 -6.93 0.43
C ALA A 154 0.88 -7.64 -0.31
N ILE A 155 0.46 -8.82 0.17
CA ILE A 155 -0.70 -9.55 -0.40
C ILE A 155 -2.02 -8.78 -0.19
N THR A 156 -2.17 -8.07 0.94
CA THR A 156 -3.34 -7.25 1.24
C THR A 156 -3.39 -5.99 0.37
N VAL A 157 -2.25 -5.35 0.12
CA VAL A 157 -2.11 -4.21 -0.80
C VAL A 157 -2.43 -4.64 -2.24
N ALA A 158 -1.85 -5.74 -2.72
CA ALA A 158 -2.15 -6.31 -4.04
C ALA A 158 -3.60 -6.80 -4.18
N GLY A 159 -4.28 -7.12 -3.07
CA GLY A 159 -5.72 -7.39 -3.06
C GLY A 159 -6.59 -6.13 -2.99
N ALA A 160 -6.07 -5.03 -2.43
CA ALA A 160 -6.77 -3.75 -2.28
C ALA A 160 -6.75 -2.90 -3.55
N THR A 161 -5.80 -3.14 -4.47
CA THR A 161 -5.77 -2.55 -5.82
C THR A 161 -6.80 -3.17 -6.79
N GLY A 162 -7.75 -3.99 -6.30
CA GLY A 162 -8.85 -4.56 -7.08
C GLY A 162 -8.48 -5.76 -7.96
N ASN A 163 -7.21 -5.89 -8.35
CA ASN A 163 -6.71 -6.97 -9.21
C ASN A 163 -6.43 -8.26 -8.41
N ILE A 164 -7.50 -9.00 -8.05
CA ILE A 164 -7.38 -10.40 -7.61
C ILE A 164 -7.12 -11.30 -8.84
N GLY A 165 -5.95 -11.11 -9.44
CA GLY A 165 -5.48 -11.88 -10.57
C GLY A 165 -5.01 -13.29 -10.18
N VAL A 166 -4.73 -14.11 -11.20
CA VAL A 166 -4.15 -15.45 -11.02
C VAL A 166 -2.81 -15.38 -10.27
N GLU A 167 -2.05 -14.30 -10.47
CA GLU A 167 -0.79 -13.99 -9.80
C GLU A 167 -0.93 -13.84 -8.28
N THR A 168 -1.85 -13.00 -7.79
CA THR A 168 -2.08 -12.80 -6.35
C THR A 168 -2.48 -14.12 -5.65
N VAL A 169 -3.26 -14.95 -6.34
CA VAL A 169 -3.61 -16.30 -5.86
C VAL A 169 -2.40 -17.24 -5.89
N ALA A 170 -1.64 -17.26 -6.98
CA ALA A 170 -0.45 -18.10 -7.13
C ALA A 170 0.65 -17.75 -6.11
N LEU A 171 0.87 -16.45 -5.86
CA LEU A 171 1.82 -15.94 -4.87
C LEU A 171 1.38 -16.29 -3.44
N THR A 172 0.09 -16.10 -3.12
CA THR A 172 -0.46 -16.50 -1.81
C THR A 172 -0.34 -18.01 -1.57
N VAL A 173 -0.62 -18.85 -2.57
CA VAL A 173 -0.47 -20.31 -2.48
C VAL A 173 1.00 -20.72 -2.38
N SER A 174 1.89 -20.10 -3.17
CA SER A 174 3.33 -20.41 -3.15
C SER A 174 3.96 -20.06 -1.81
N PHE A 175 3.61 -18.89 -1.23
CA PHE A 175 4.01 -18.52 0.13
C PHE A 175 3.46 -19.50 1.17
N ALA A 176 2.18 -19.87 1.09
CA ALA A 176 1.55 -20.82 2.01
C ALA A 176 2.23 -22.20 1.99
N VAL A 177 2.59 -22.71 0.80
CA VAL A 177 3.36 -23.95 0.64
C VAL A 177 4.77 -23.80 1.21
N GLY A 178 5.47 -22.70 0.88
CA GLY A 178 6.82 -22.39 1.38
C GLY A 178 6.87 -22.34 2.92
N ALA A 179 5.92 -21.67 3.56
CA ALA A 179 5.79 -21.60 5.01
C ALA A 179 5.42 -22.95 5.65
N ALA A 180 4.62 -23.77 4.95
CA ALA A 180 4.21 -25.08 5.46
C ALA A 180 5.28 -26.18 5.35
N LEU A 181 6.25 -26.06 4.43
CA LEU A 181 7.31 -27.06 4.24
C LEU A 181 8.22 -27.25 5.48
N PRO A 182 8.74 -26.19 6.14
CA PRO A 182 9.44 -26.33 7.42
C PRO A 182 8.56 -26.95 8.52
N LEU A 183 7.27 -26.58 8.57
CA LEU A 183 6.32 -27.16 9.54
C LEU A 183 6.10 -28.66 9.30
N LEU A 184 6.09 -29.12 8.03
CA LEU A 184 6.06 -30.55 7.68
C LEU A 184 7.30 -31.26 8.20
N LEU A 185 8.48 -30.68 7.97
CA LEU A 185 9.75 -31.24 8.40
C LEU A 185 9.80 -31.38 9.94
N PHE A 186 9.40 -30.34 10.67
CA PHE A 186 9.31 -30.40 12.14
C PHE A 186 8.25 -31.39 12.64
N ALA A 187 7.09 -31.51 11.98
CA ALA A 187 6.07 -32.50 12.35
C ALA A 187 6.56 -33.95 12.15
N LEU A 188 7.29 -34.21 11.06
CA LEU A 188 7.88 -35.53 10.77
C LEU A 188 9.06 -35.86 11.70
N ALA A 189 9.94 -34.88 11.98
CA ALA A 189 11.06 -35.04 12.90
C ALA A 189 10.59 -35.22 14.35
N GLY A 190 9.63 -34.40 14.79
CA GLY A 190 9.08 -34.42 16.13
C GLY A 190 8.49 -35.77 16.52
N ARG A 191 7.84 -36.46 15.58
CA ARG A 191 7.34 -37.82 15.79
C ARG A 191 8.44 -38.84 16.10
N ARG A 192 9.56 -38.82 15.35
CA ARG A 192 10.71 -39.70 15.61
C ARG A 192 11.35 -39.44 16.98
N ILE A 193 11.29 -38.20 17.47
CA ILE A 193 11.84 -37.81 18.77
C ILE A 193 10.87 -38.19 19.90
N ALA A 194 9.57 -37.95 19.73
CA ALA A 194 8.53 -38.30 20.71
C ALA A 194 8.44 -39.81 20.98
N GLU A 195 8.65 -40.64 19.95
CA GLU A 195 8.68 -42.10 20.07
C GLU A 195 9.96 -42.62 20.77
N ARG A 196 11.04 -41.82 20.85
CA ARG A 196 12.35 -42.22 21.42
C ARG A 196 12.65 -41.70 22.83
N VAL A 197 12.03 -40.61 23.27
CA VAL A 197 12.42 -39.89 24.50
C VAL A 197 11.31 -39.89 25.55
N GLN A 198 11.31 -40.92 26.43
CA GLN A 198 10.35 -41.00 27.55
C GLN A 198 10.40 -39.80 28.52
N ALA A 199 11.54 -39.11 28.64
CA ALA A 199 11.66 -37.90 29.45
C ALA A 199 10.70 -36.78 29.00
N PHE A 200 10.38 -36.69 27.70
CA PHE A 200 9.47 -35.69 27.16
C PHE A 200 8.04 -35.87 27.69
N GLN A 201 7.63 -37.12 27.99
CA GLN A 201 6.30 -37.42 28.54
C GLN A 201 6.17 -36.99 30.02
N ARG A 202 7.27 -36.98 30.78
CA ARG A 202 7.29 -36.59 32.21
C ARG A 202 7.15 -35.08 32.45
N HIS A 203 7.58 -34.25 31.50
CA HIS A 203 7.56 -32.77 31.64
C HIS A 203 6.51 -32.06 30.77
N THR A 204 5.54 -32.80 30.22
CA THR A 204 4.49 -32.28 29.32
C THR A 204 3.78 -31.03 29.83
N LYS A 205 3.44 -30.96 31.13
CA LYS A 205 2.80 -29.80 31.75
C LYS A 205 3.72 -28.56 31.75
N ALA A 206 5.00 -28.73 32.12
CA ALA A 206 5.97 -27.63 32.13
C ALA A 206 6.27 -27.11 30.71
N ILE A 207 6.40 -28.02 29.74
CA ILE A 207 6.60 -27.70 28.32
C ILE A 207 5.39 -26.93 27.77
N ARG A 208 4.16 -27.33 28.12
CA ARG A 208 2.94 -26.62 27.71
C ARG A 208 2.87 -25.21 28.32
N THR A 209 3.10 -25.07 29.63
CA THR A 209 3.06 -23.76 30.30
C THR A 209 4.16 -22.82 29.78
N GLY A 210 5.40 -23.28 29.66
CA GLY A 210 6.50 -22.50 29.08
C GLY A 210 6.22 -22.10 27.62
N GLY A 211 5.65 -23.01 26.83
CA GLY A 211 5.20 -22.71 25.47
C GLY A 211 4.11 -21.64 25.39
N GLY A 212 3.19 -21.59 26.35
CA GLY A 212 2.18 -20.54 26.47
C GLY A 212 2.79 -19.18 26.81
N ILE A 213 3.72 -19.14 27.78
CA ILE A 213 4.44 -17.91 28.16
C ILE A 213 5.20 -17.33 26.96
N VAL A 214 5.92 -18.16 26.20
CA VAL A 214 6.65 -17.71 24.99
C VAL A 214 5.70 -17.17 23.91
N VAL A 215 4.51 -17.75 23.74
CA VAL A 215 3.51 -17.23 22.79
C VAL A 215 2.95 -15.86 23.22
N ILE A 216 2.71 -15.66 24.52
CA ILE A 216 2.26 -14.35 25.04
C ILE A 216 3.36 -13.29 24.87
N LEU A 217 4.61 -13.61 25.21
CA LEU A 217 5.74 -12.69 25.02
C LEU A 217 5.94 -12.31 23.54
N LEU A 218 5.78 -13.26 22.62
CA LEU A 218 5.82 -12.99 21.18
C LEU A 218 4.65 -12.11 20.72
N ALA A 219 3.43 -12.34 21.22
CA ALA A 219 2.27 -11.50 20.89
C ALA A 219 2.44 -10.05 21.39
N ILE A 220 3.01 -9.86 22.59
CA ILE A 220 3.40 -8.54 23.11
C ILE A 220 4.47 -7.90 22.21
N ALA A 221 5.52 -8.63 21.83
CA ALA A 221 6.56 -8.12 20.94
C ALA A 221 6.01 -7.71 19.56
N LEU A 222 5.02 -8.44 19.02
CA LEU A 222 4.33 -8.11 17.76
C LEU A 222 3.45 -6.86 17.89
N ALA A 223 2.83 -6.62 19.06
CA ALA A 223 2.08 -5.39 19.32
C ALA A 223 2.98 -4.15 19.32
N PHE A 224 4.18 -4.24 19.89
CA PHE A 224 5.20 -3.17 19.86
C PHE A 224 6.09 -3.19 18.60
N ASN A 225 5.73 -3.97 17.57
CA ASN A 225 6.47 -4.07 16.30
C ASN A 225 7.96 -4.49 16.42
N ALA A 226 8.37 -5.02 17.57
CA ALA A 226 9.78 -5.30 17.89
C ALA A 226 10.47 -6.30 16.94
N PRO A 227 9.82 -7.37 16.43
CA PRO A 227 10.44 -8.26 15.46
C PRO A 227 10.88 -7.57 14.16
N ALA A 228 10.12 -6.58 13.68
CA ALA A 228 10.47 -5.83 12.48
C ALA A 228 11.67 -4.90 12.72
N ALA A 229 11.76 -4.30 13.92
CA ALA A 229 12.94 -3.52 14.33
C ALA A 229 14.20 -4.40 14.42
N ILE A 230 14.09 -5.61 14.98
CA ILE A 230 15.20 -6.57 15.07
C ILE A 230 15.61 -7.07 13.68
N GLN A 231 14.66 -7.35 12.78
CA GLN A 231 14.96 -7.78 11.40
C GLN A 231 15.76 -6.74 10.62
N ARG A 232 15.49 -5.44 10.82
CA ARG A 232 16.28 -4.34 10.21
C ARG A 232 17.72 -4.21 10.74
N LEU A 233 18.02 -4.84 11.87
CA LEU A 233 19.33 -4.80 12.53
C LEU A 233 20.16 -6.08 12.31
N LEU A 234 19.60 -7.12 11.68
CA LEU A 234 20.29 -8.37 11.41
C LEU A 234 20.89 -8.36 9.99
N PRO A 235 22.18 -8.68 9.81
CA PRO A 235 22.79 -8.81 8.48
C PRO A 235 22.11 -9.90 7.64
N ASP A 236 21.89 -9.62 6.35
CA ASP A 236 21.23 -10.56 5.43
C ASP A 236 22.16 -11.73 5.07
N TYR A 237 22.03 -12.82 5.83
CA TYR A 237 22.72 -14.08 5.61
C TYR A 237 22.10 -14.92 4.48
N THR A 238 20.98 -14.49 3.90
CA THR A 238 20.27 -15.13 2.78
C THR A 238 20.54 -14.46 1.43
N GLY A 239 21.01 -13.22 1.42
CA GLY A 239 21.22 -12.40 0.23
C GLY A 239 22.02 -13.07 -0.89
N ALA A 240 23.03 -13.89 -0.58
CA ALA A 240 23.81 -14.60 -1.59
C ALA A 240 23.03 -15.70 -2.36
N LEU A 241 21.94 -16.22 -1.78
CA LEU A 241 21.03 -17.15 -2.45
C LEU A 241 19.91 -16.39 -3.17
N GLN A 242 19.41 -15.31 -2.56
CA GLN A 242 18.41 -14.41 -3.13
C GLN A 242 18.93 -13.74 -4.42
N GLN A 243 20.15 -13.20 -4.40
CA GLN A 243 20.80 -12.54 -5.54
C GLN A 243 21.02 -13.47 -6.75
N ARG A 244 21.04 -14.80 -6.58
CA ARG A 244 21.09 -15.78 -7.69
C ARG A 244 19.71 -16.13 -8.26
N ILE A 245 18.65 -15.87 -7.49
CA ILE A 245 17.26 -16.03 -7.89
C ILE A 245 16.83 -14.73 -8.60
N ASP A 246 17.11 -13.57 -7.99
CA ASP A 246 16.87 -12.23 -8.53
C ASP A 246 17.68 -11.89 -9.80
N SER A 247 18.69 -12.69 -10.15
CA SER A 247 19.48 -12.56 -11.39
C SER A 247 18.93 -13.38 -12.56
N SER A 248 17.90 -14.20 -12.36
CA SER A 248 17.25 -14.96 -13.43
C SER A 248 16.25 -14.06 -14.16
N GLU A 249 16.38 -13.94 -15.48
CA GLU A 249 15.57 -13.02 -16.30
C GLU A 249 14.05 -13.30 -16.18
N THR A 250 13.66 -14.57 -16.27
CA THR A 250 12.28 -15.05 -16.00
C THR A 250 11.81 -14.86 -14.55
N VAL A 251 12.74 -14.71 -13.60
CA VAL A 251 12.39 -14.41 -12.21
C VAL A 251 12.32 -12.90 -12.01
N ARG A 252 13.07 -12.08 -12.77
CA ARG A 252 12.88 -10.63 -12.80
C ARG A 252 11.56 -10.24 -13.45
N GLU A 253 11.17 -10.95 -14.51
CA GLU A 253 9.86 -10.81 -15.17
C GLU A 253 8.71 -11.22 -14.21
N ALA A 254 8.89 -12.30 -13.43
CA ALA A 254 7.91 -12.75 -12.43
C ALA A 254 8.03 -12.07 -11.04
N LEU A 255 9.08 -11.30 -10.79
CA LEU A 255 9.32 -10.49 -9.60
C LEU A 255 9.46 -9.00 -9.94
N ASP A 256 8.90 -8.55 -11.07
CA ASP A 256 8.65 -7.13 -11.30
C ASP A 256 7.45 -6.69 -10.46
N LEU A 257 7.66 -6.79 -9.16
CA LEU A 257 6.88 -6.17 -8.09
C LEU A 257 7.02 -4.64 -8.11
N GLY A 258 7.69 -4.07 -9.13
CA GLY A 258 7.65 -2.66 -9.46
C GLY A 258 6.36 -2.29 -10.19
N GLY A 259 5.89 -3.08 -11.16
CA GLY A 259 4.64 -2.86 -11.91
C GLY A 259 4.53 -1.50 -12.64
N LEU A 260 5.63 -0.74 -12.65
CA LEU A 260 5.75 0.63 -13.14
C LEU A 260 6.32 0.68 -14.57
N VAL A 261 7.05 -0.36 -14.97
CA VAL A 261 7.51 -0.53 -16.35
C VAL A 261 6.75 -1.71 -16.95
N THR A 262 6.12 -1.49 -18.09
CA THR A 262 5.32 -2.46 -18.84
C THR A 262 5.71 -2.38 -20.31
N ASP A 263 5.32 -3.37 -21.12
CA ASP A 263 5.55 -3.32 -22.57
C ASP A 263 4.96 -2.07 -23.24
N GLU A 264 3.92 -1.49 -22.64
CA GLU A 264 3.23 -0.31 -23.12
C GLU A 264 3.97 1.01 -22.83
N ASN A 265 4.77 1.08 -21.75
CA ASN A 265 5.37 2.34 -21.27
C ASN A 265 6.90 2.31 -21.13
N ARG A 266 7.54 1.19 -21.51
CA ARG A 266 9.00 1.04 -21.49
C ARG A 266 9.72 2.02 -22.43
N GLU A 267 9.09 2.36 -23.55
CA GLU A 267 9.67 3.22 -24.61
C GLU A 267 9.60 4.72 -24.25
N LEU A 268 8.79 5.12 -23.26
CA LEU A 268 8.79 6.49 -22.71
C LEU A 268 10.17 6.94 -22.21
N SER A 269 11.05 6.00 -21.81
CA SER A 269 12.43 6.31 -21.41
C SER A 269 13.39 6.60 -22.58
N ASN A 270 12.92 6.56 -23.83
CA ASN A 270 13.68 7.03 -24.98
C ASN A 270 13.66 8.56 -25.08
N CYS A 271 12.61 9.21 -24.55
CA CYS A 271 12.50 10.66 -24.48
C CYS A 271 13.41 11.24 -23.41
N SER A 272 14.01 12.39 -23.71
CA SER A 272 14.61 13.28 -22.73
C SER A 272 13.57 14.26 -22.17
N ASN A 273 13.85 14.86 -21.00
CA ASN A 273 12.92 15.81 -20.40
C ASN A 273 13.04 17.18 -21.06
N GLY A 274 12.02 17.60 -21.80
CA GLY A 274 11.95 18.92 -22.41
C GLY A 274 12.87 19.07 -23.61
N ALA A 275 12.92 18.08 -24.50
CA ALA A 275 13.68 18.17 -25.74
C ALA A 275 13.20 19.36 -26.60
N PRO A 276 14.11 20.08 -27.30
CA PRO A 276 13.73 21.15 -28.23
C PRO A 276 13.39 20.62 -29.65
N GLU A 277 13.50 19.31 -29.87
CA GLU A 277 13.27 18.62 -31.14
C GLU A 277 12.39 17.37 -30.87
N LEU A 278 11.62 16.90 -31.87
CA LEU A 278 10.76 15.73 -31.72
C LEU A 278 11.57 14.42 -31.56
N GLU A 279 11.32 13.68 -30.50
CA GLU A 279 11.87 12.35 -30.23
C GLU A 279 10.88 11.23 -30.64
N ASP A 280 11.21 9.95 -30.46
CA ASP A 280 10.29 8.81 -30.63
C ASP A 280 10.35 7.91 -29.40
N CYS A 281 9.23 7.88 -28.68
CA CYS A 281 9.14 7.34 -27.34
C CYS A 281 8.05 6.27 -27.22
N GLY A 282 7.72 5.64 -28.36
CA GLY A 282 6.73 4.58 -28.48
C GLY A 282 5.29 5.07 -28.47
N THR A 283 4.35 4.15 -28.61
CA THR A 283 2.92 4.45 -28.56
C THR A 283 2.52 4.98 -27.18
N ALA A 284 1.66 6.00 -27.15
CA ALA A 284 1.14 6.56 -25.91
C ALA A 284 0.33 5.51 -25.11
N PRO A 285 0.59 5.35 -23.79
CA PRO A 285 -0.20 4.44 -22.95
C PRO A 285 -1.68 4.83 -22.86
N GLU A 286 -2.59 3.86 -22.78
CA GLU A 286 -4.02 4.11 -22.63
C GLU A 286 -4.35 4.92 -21.36
N ILE A 287 -5.24 5.91 -21.49
CA ILE A 287 -5.83 6.62 -20.35
C ILE A 287 -6.85 5.71 -19.67
N ARG A 288 -6.54 5.26 -18.45
CA ARG A 288 -7.26 4.18 -17.74
C ARG A 288 -7.54 4.49 -16.28
N GLY A 289 -8.50 3.77 -15.69
CA GLY A 289 -8.84 3.91 -14.27
C GLY A 289 -9.40 5.28 -13.87
N ILE A 290 -9.94 6.01 -14.85
CA ILE A 290 -10.53 7.33 -14.68
C ILE A 290 -11.90 7.20 -14.01
N ASP A 291 -12.05 7.82 -12.85
CA ASP A 291 -13.30 7.83 -12.06
C ASP A 291 -14.41 8.58 -12.81
N LYS A 292 -14.05 9.70 -13.45
CA LYS A 292 -14.99 10.57 -14.15
C LYS A 292 -14.30 11.44 -15.20
N TRP A 293 -15.01 11.64 -16.31
CA TRP A 293 -14.66 12.63 -17.32
C TRP A 293 -15.49 13.90 -17.12
N LEU A 294 -14.83 15.06 -17.18
CA LEU A 294 -15.44 16.39 -17.16
C LEU A 294 -15.12 17.09 -18.49
N ASN A 295 -15.89 18.12 -18.83
CA ASN A 295 -15.79 18.86 -20.10
C ASN A 295 -15.96 18.01 -21.38
N THR A 296 -16.38 16.74 -21.28
CA THR A 296 -16.71 15.88 -22.44
C THR A 296 -18.22 15.78 -22.67
N PRO A 297 -18.68 15.58 -23.93
CA PRO A 297 -20.10 15.38 -24.23
C PRO A 297 -20.71 14.21 -23.45
N ASP A 298 -21.76 14.49 -22.67
CA ASP A 298 -22.42 13.55 -21.74
C ASP A 298 -21.50 12.91 -20.67
N GLY A 299 -20.30 13.44 -20.44
CA GLY A 299 -19.30 12.82 -19.55
C GLY A 299 -18.71 11.51 -20.11
N LYS A 300 -18.71 11.33 -21.43
CA LYS A 300 -18.13 10.15 -22.09
C LYS A 300 -16.61 10.12 -21.92
N ALA A 301 -16.07 8.90 -21.83
CA ALA A 301 -14.64 8.67 -21.84
C ALA A 301 -14.06 8.89 -23.24
N LEU A 302 -12.86 9.44 -23.29
CA LEU A 302 -12.06 9.57 -24.51
C LEU A 302 -11.05 8.41 -24.59
N GLN A 303 -10.67 8.05 -25.81
CA GLN A 303 -9.73 6.97 -26.12
C GLN A 303 -8.73 7.48 -27.16
N LEU A 304 -7.44 7.28 -26.93
CA LEU A 304 -6.37 7.78 -27.81
C LEU A 304 -6.41 7.11 -29.19
N GLU A 305 -6.98 5.91 -29.26
CA GLU A 305 -7.20 5.14 -30.49
C GLU A 305 -8.24 5.82 -31.38
N ALA A 306 -9.22 6.51 -30.78
CA ALA A 306 -10.25 7.26 -31.50
C ALA A 306 -9.76 8.64 -31.99
N MET A 307 -8.65 9.13 -31.43
CA MET A 307 -8.00 10.42 -31.76
C MET A 307 -6.91 10.29 -32.82
N ARG A 308 -6.72 9.10 -33.42
CA ARG A 308 -5.74 8.91 -34.49
C ARG A 308 -6.04 9.82 -35.68
N GLY A 309 -5.06 10.64 -36.04
CA GLY A 309 -5.18 11.73 -37.00
C GLY A 309 -5.02 13.12 -36.38
N GLU A 310 -5.23 13.26 -35.07
CA GLU A 310 -5.17 14.51 -34.30
C GLU A 310 -3.86 14.59 -33.50
N VAL A 311 -3.39 15.79 -33.18
CA VAL A 311 -2.27 15.98 -32.24
C VAL A 311 -2.84 16.09 -30.83
N VAL A 312 -2.33 15.31 -29.87
CA VAL A 312 -2.90 15.25 -28.50
C VAL A 312 -1.85 15.65 -27.47
N LEU A 313 -2.21 16.57 -26.57
CA LEU A 313 -1.43 16.89 -25.38
C LEU A 313 -2.08 16.28 -24.14
N VAL A 314 -1.38 15.38 -23.46
CA VAL A 314 -1.79 14.87 -22.14
C VAL A 314 -1.08 15.70 -21.07
N ASP A 315 -1.86 16.43 -20.27
CA ASP A 315 -1.38 17.33 -19.22
C ASP A 315 -1.78 16.78 -17.84
N PHE A 316 -0.80 16.43 -17.02
CA PHE A 316 -0.99 16.00 -15.64
C PHE A 316 -0.94 17.21 -14.71
N TRP A 317 -2.08 17.50 -14.07
CA TRP A 317 -2.24 18.67 -13.21
C TRP A 317 -3.01 18.33 -11.94
N THR A 318 -2.99 19.25 -10.98
CA THR A 318 -3.92 19.29 -9.85
C THR A 318 -4.25 20.73 -9.51
N TYR A 319 -5.47 21.01 -9.04
CA TYR A 319 -5.96 22.39 -9.00
C TYR A 319 -5.33 23.27 -7.91
N SER A 320 -4.79 22.69 -6.82
CA SER A 320 -4.14 23.49 -5.76
C SER A 320 -2.63 23.71 -5.95
N CYS A 321 -2.01 23.09 -6.96
CA CYS A 321 -0.58 23.24 -7.26
C CYS A 321 -0.30 24.55 -8.01
N ILE A 322 0.47 25.47 -7.42
CA ILE A 322 0.80 26.78 -8.04
C ILE A 322 1.49 26.63 -9.41
N ASN A 323 2.39 25.67 -9.56
CA ASN A 323 3.10 25.40 -10.81
C ASN A 323 2.11 25.00 -11.93
N CYS A 324 1.07 24.22 -11.60
CA CYS A 324 -0.02 23.92 -12.54
C CYS A 324 -0.82 25.18 -12.87
N GLN A 325 -1.16 26.01 -11.88
CA GLN A 325 -1.91 27.25 -12.10
C GLN A 325 -1.17 28.25 -13.00
N ARG A 326 0.17 28.29 -12.95
CA ARG A 326 0.99 29.11 -13.87
C ARG A 326 1.13 28.49 -15.26
N SER A 327 1.16 27.16 -15.40
CA SER A 327 1.20 26.50 -16.71
C SER A 327 -0.14 26.51 -17.47
N ILE A 328 -1.28 26.35 -16.79
CA ILE A 328 -2.61 26.24 -17.42
C ILE A 328 -2.96 27.40 -18.37
N PRO A 329 -2.64 28.69 -18.10
CA PRO A 329 -2.83 29.78 -19.06
C PRO A 329 -2.17 29.56 -20.43
N HIS A 330 -1.00 28.91 -20.49
CA HIS A 330 -0.34 28.55 -21.75
C HIS A 330 -1.12 27.43 -22.47
N ILE A 331 -1.59 26.42 -21.72
CA ILE A 331 -2.33 25.27 -22.26
C ILE A 331 -3.70 25.69 -22.79
N ASN A 332 -4.44 26.53 -22.05
CA ASN A 332 -5.68 27.16 -22.50
C ASN A 332 -5.44 27.93 -23.82
N ALA A 333 -4.37 28.72 -23.90
CA ALA A 333 -4.04 29.49 -25.09
C ALA A 333 -3.62 28.63 -26.30
N TRP A 334 -3.04 27.45 -26.08
CA TRP A 334 -2.81 26.47 -27.14
C TRP A 334 -4.11 25.82 -27.60
N TYR A 335 -4.97 25.40 -26.65
CA TYR A 335 -6.25 24.77 -26.96
C TYR A 335 -7.15 25.70 -27.78
N ASP A 336 -7.42 26.91 -27.26
CA ASP A 336 -8.25 27.92 -27.92
C ASP A 336 -7.74 28.31 -29.33
N LYS A 337 -6.45 28.11 -29.60
CA LYS A 337 -5.79 28.52 -30.84
C LYS A 337 -5.62 27.42 -31.87
N TYR A 338 -5.51 26.17 -31.43
CA TYR A 338 -5.16 25.04 -32.29
C TYR A 338 -6.25 23.97 -32.40
N ALA A 339 -7.25 23.93 -31.51
CA ALA A 339 -8.27 22.87 -31.50
C ALA A 339 -9.01 22.71 -32.84
N ASP A 340 -9.43 23.82 -33.47
CA ASP A 340 -10.13 23.82 -34.76
C ASP A 340 -9.18 23.80 -35.99
N VAL A 341 -7.86 23.63 -35.81
CA VAL A 341 -6.88 23.83 -36.88
C VAL A 341 -6.54 22.53 -37.62
N GLY A 342 -6.96 22.45 -38.89
CA GLY A 342 -6.58 21.37 -39.79
C GLY A 342 -7.27 20.05 -39.46
N LYS A 343 -6.52 19.10 -38.87
CA LYS A 343 -7.08 17.86 -38.31
C LYS A 343 -7.41 17.98 -36.81
N GLY A 344 -6.96 19.05 -36.15
CA GLY A 344 -7.26 19.36 -34.76
C GLY A 344 -6.10 19.12 -33.79
N PHE A 345 -6.23 19.77 -32.63
CA PHE A 345 -5.36 19.64 -31.47
C PHE A 345 -6.24 19.42 -30.23
N GLU A 346 -6.10 18.29 -29.56
CA GLU A 346 -6.88 17.99 -28.34
C GLU A 346 -5.98 18.05 -27.10
N VAL A 347 -6.54 18.54 -25.99
CA VAL A 347 -5.86 18.53 -24.69
C VAL A 347 -6.65 17.64 -23.74
N ILE A 348 -5.98 16.68 -23.11
CA ILE A 348 -6.57 15.87 -22.03
C ILE A 348 -5.86 16.22 -20.73
N GLY A 349 -6.54 17.01 -19.90
CA GLY A 349 -6.10 17.34 -18.55
C GLY A 349 -6.34 16.15 -17.61
N VAL A 350 -5.33 15.33 -17.38
CA VAL A 350 -5.37 14.24 -16.40
C VAL A 350 -5.20 14.84 -15.00
N HIS A 351 -6.33 15.13 -14.36
CA HIS A 351 -6.34 15.62 -12.99
C HIS A 351 -6.03 14.46 -12.03
N THR A 352 -4.77 14.36 -11.63
CA THR A 352 -4.32 13.39 -10.63
C THR A 352 -4.16 14.12 -9.29
N PRO A 353 -4.92 13.75 -8.23
CA PRO A 353 -4.92 14.49 -6.99
C PRO A 353 -3.61 14.35 -6.23
N GLU A 354 -3.15 15.44 -5.63
CA GLU A 354 -2.05 15.44 -4.67
C GLU A 354 -2.55 15.19 -3.25
N PHE A 355 -3.67 15.82 -2.89
CA PHE A 355 -4.33 15.71 -1.57
C PHE A 355 -5.68 14.99 -1.64
N ALA A 356 -6.15 14.45 -0.52
CA ALA A 356 -7.43 13.75 -0.44
C ALA A 356 -8.62 14.62 -0.84
N PHE A 357 -8.60 15.93 -0.54
CA PHE A 357 -9.67 16.85 -0.91
C PHE A 357 -9.78 17.08 -2.43
N GLU A 358 -8.74 16.75 -3.21
CA GLU A 358 -8.74 16.92 -4.67
C GLU A 358 -9.38 15.71 -5.39
N ARG A 359 -9.68 14.64 -4.64
CA ARG A 359 -10.51 13.51 -5.12
C ARG A 359 -11.99 13.87 -5.26
N GLU A 360 -12.43 14.94 -4.59
CA GLU A 360 -13.81 15.41 -4.63
C GLU A 360 -14.08 16.09 -5.98
N THR A 361 -14.82 15.43 -6.87
CA THR A 361 -15.17 15.96 -8.20
C THR A 361 -15.71 17.40 -8.17
N ARG A 362 -16.47 17.77 -7.13
CA ARG A 362 -17.02 19.14 -6.98
C ARG A 362 -15.93 20.20 -6.78
N ASN A 363 -14.79 19.82 -6.20
CA ASN A 363 -13.64 20.67 -6.00
C ASN A 363 -12.87 20.82 -7.32
N VAL A 364 -12.65 19.72 -8.04
CA VAL A 364 -12.05 19.72 -9.38
C VAL A 364 -12.84 20.60 -10.35
N ILE A 365 -14.17 20.51 -10.37
CA ILE A 365 -15.04 21.36 -11.22
C ILE A 365 -14.88 22.85 -10.85
N ALA A 366 -14.75 23.18 -9.56
CA ALA A 366 -14.55 24.56 -9.12
C ALA A 366 -13.17 25.08 -9.56
N GLY A 367 -12.09 24.35 -9.25
CA GLY A 367 -10.73 24.73 -9.64
C GLY A 367 -10.54 24.83 -11.15
N ALA A 368 -11.06 23.87 -11.92
CA ALA A 368 -11.06 23.91 -13.38
C ALA A 368 -11.75 25.17 -13.93
N LYS A 369 -12.90 25.55 -13.36
CA LYS A 369 -13.62 26.75 -13.76
C LYS A 369 -12.85 28.03 -13.40
N ASP A 370 -12.28 28.10 -12.21
CA ASP A 370 -11.53 29.27 -11.74
C ASP A 370 -10.23 29.47 -12.56
N LEU A 371 -9.65 28.37 -13.07
CA LEU A 371 -8.47 28.35 -13.96
C LEU A 371 -8.83 28.41 -15.46
N GLY A 372 -10.11 28.54 -15.81
CA GLY A 372 -10.56 28.65 -17.21
C GLY A 372 -10.43 27.39 -18.06
N VAL A 373 -10.24 26.22 -17.45
CA VAL A 373 -10.04 24.93 -18.16
C VAL A 373 -11.33 24.49 -18.85
N THR A 374 -11.35 24.60 -20.18
CA THR A 374 -12.46 24.22 -21.06
C THR A 374 -12.26 22.87 -21.75
N TYR A 375 -11.01 22.42 -21.91
CA TYR A 375 -10.65 21.14 -22.51
C TYR A 375 -11.07 19.93 -21.64
N PRO A 376 -11.19 18.72 -22.23
CA PRO A 376 -11.47 17.48 -21.50
C PRO A 376 -10.60 17.25 -20.26
N ILE A 377 -11.24 16.86 -19.15
CA ILE A 377 -10.54 16.51 -17.91
C ILE A 377 -10.82 15.05 -17.57
N ALA A 378 -9.76 14.28 -17.36
CA ALA A 378 -9.80 12.91 -16.89
C ALA A 378 -9.44 12.87 -15.39
N GLN A 379 -10.40 12.63 -14.52
CA GLN A 379 -10.16 12.57 -13.07
C GLN A 379 -9.57 11.20 -12.67
N ASP A 380 -8.26 11.15 -12.42
CA ASP A 380 -7.50 9.93 -12.08
C ASP A 380 -7.28 9.82 -10.56
N ASN A 381 -8.33 9.55 -9.78
CA ASN A 381 -8.18 9.42 -8.33
C ASN A 381 -7.41 8.15 -7.92
N SER A 382 -7.26 7.19 -8.83
CA SER A 382 -6.57 5.93 -8.57
C SER A 382 -5.06 5.97 -8.88
N TYR A 383 -4.56 7.07 -9.46
CA TYR A 383 -3.22 7.18 -10.07
C TYR A 383 -2.99 6.13 -11.18
N SER A 384 -4.03 5.59 -11.81
CA SER A 384 -3.90 4.53 -12.81
C SER A 384 -3.26 5.04 -14.10
N THR A 385 -3.68 6.22 -14.57
CA THR A 385 -3.09 6.87 -15.75
C THR A 385 -1.73 7.47 -15.40
N TRP A 386 -1.61 8.12 -14.24
CA TRP A 386 -0.33 8.60 -13.71
C TRP A 386 0.76 7.51 -13.68
N THR A 387 0.40 6.31 -13.17
CA THR A 387 1.29 5.15 -13.11
C THR A 387 1.61 4.62 -14.50
N ALA A 388 0.62 4.53 -15.39
CA ALA A 388 0.82 4.08 -16.77
C ALA A 388 1.79 4.97 -17.55
N TYR A 389 1.69 6.30 -17.40
CA TYR A 389 2.60 7.28 -18.01
C TYR A 389 3.95 7.42 -17.28
N ARG A 390 4.16 6.66 -16.18
CA ARG A 390 5.35 6.70 -15.33
C ARG A 390 5.63 8.09 -14.73
N ASN A 391 4.61 8.94 -14.63
CA ASN A 391 4.76 10.31 -14.18
C ASN A 391 5.16 10.38 -12.70
N ARG A 392 5.79 11.49 -12.32
CA ARG A 392 6.32 11.79 -10.97
C ARG A 392 6.15 13.25 -10.55
N TYR A 393 5.64 14.12 -11.42
CA TYR A 393 5.64 15.58 -11.22
C TYR A 393 4.31 16.22 -11.61
N TRP A 394 4.03 17.36 -10.99
CA TRP A 394 2.98 18.30 -11.35
C TRP A 394 3.65 19.66 -11.65
N PRO A 395 3.36 20.32 -12.78
CA PRO A 395 2.70 19.75 -13.97
C PRO A 395 3.60 18.73 -14.69
N ALA A 396 3.03 17.94 -15.61
CA ALA A 396 3.79 17.15 -16.57
C ALA A 396 3.01 16.93 -17.87
N GLN A 397 3.68 17.09 -19.00
CA GLN A 397 3.07 17.11 -20.33
C GLN A 397 3.68 16.03 -21.23
N TYR A 398 2.82 15.34 -21.97
CA TYR A 398 3.20 14.32 -22.94
C TYR A 398 2.52 14.66 -24.27
N LEU A 399 3.31 15.02 -25.27
CA LEU A 399 2.83 15.39 -26.59
C LEU A 399 2.84 14.17 -27.51
N ILE A 400 1.70 13.94 -28.16
CA ILE A 400 1.39 12.75 -28.94
C ILE A 400 1.05 13.17 -30.37
N ASP A 401 1.62 12.49 -31.36
CA ASP A 401 1.33 12.76 -32.78
C ASP A 401 0.08 12.06 -33.31
N ALA A 402 -0.25 12.33 -34.57
CA ALA A 402 -1.40 11.77 -35.26
C ALA A 402 -1.39 10.23 -35.39
N ASP A 403 -0.22 9.59 -35.31
CA ASP A 403 -0.08 8.12 -35.30
C ASP A 403 -0.17 7.56 -33.86
N GLY A 404 -0.29 8.43 -32.86
CA GLY A 404 -0.43 8.12 -31.44
C GLY A 404 0.89 7.76 -30.76
N THR A 405 2.00 8.23 -31.30
CA THR A 405 3.35 8.06 -30.74
C THR A 405 3.67 9.24 -29.83
N VAL A 406 4.28 9.00 -28.67
CA VAL A 406 4.79 10.08 -27.80
C VAL A 406 6.05 10.65 -28.44
N ARG A 407 6.05 11.96 -28.70
CA ARG A 407 7.13 12.66 -29.41
C ARG A 407 7.88 13.69 -28.57
N HIS A 408 7.33 14.05 -27.41
CA HIS A 408 7.96 14.95 -26.44
C HIS A 408 7.38 14.73 -25.04
N ILE A 409 8.22 14.82 -24.02
CA ILE A 409 7.83 14.73 -22.61
C ILE A 409 8.44 15.92 -21.87
N ARG A 410 7.60 16.71 -21.20
CA ARG A 410 8.02 17.84 -20.36
C ARG A 410 7.56 17.61 -18.92
N LEU A 411 8.49 17.40 -18.01
CA LEU A 411 8.25 17.22 -16.58
C LEU A 411 8.60 18.51 -15.84
N GLY A 412 7.63 19.05 -15.09
CA GLY A 412 7.74 20.33 -14.41
C GLY A 412 7.38 21.54 -15.28
N GLU A 413 7.35 22.70 -14.64
CA GLU A 413 6.94 23.99 -15.19
C GLU A 413 7.89 24.54 -16.28
N GLY A 414 7.40 25.44 -17.13
CA GLY A 414 8.19 26.15 -18.14
C GLY A 414 8.46 25.36 -19.43
N GLY A 415 9.25 25.94 -20.34
CA GLY A 415 9.53 25.32 -21.65
C GLY A 415 8.36 25.46 -22.64
N TYR A 416 7.49 26.45 -22.43
CA TYR A 416 6.27 26.65 -23.20
C TYR A 416 6.55 26.96 -24.66
N GLN A 417 7.52 27.83 -24.97
CA GLN A 417 7.84 28.19 -26.36
C GLN A 417 8.32 26.99 -27.18
N ASP A 418 9.19 26.15 -26.60
CA ASP A 418 9.71 24.96 -27.28
C ASP A 418 8.58 23.93 -27.49
N THR A 419 7.78 23.68 -26.45
CA THR A 419 6.62 22.78 -26.53
C THR A 419 5.59 23.25 -27.55
N GLU A 420 5.35 24.57 -27.66
CA GLU A 420 4.47 25.13 -28.69
C GLU A 420 5.05 24.97 -30.10
N ASN A 421 6.37 25.14 -30.29
CA ASN A 421 6.99 24.89 -31.59
C ASN A 421 6.78 23.42 -32.03
N LEU A 422 6.93 22.47 -31.11
CA LEU A 422 6.70 21.04 -31.38
C LEU A 422 5.23 20.72 -31.67
N ILE A 423 4.27 21.34 -30.96
CA ILE A 423 2.84 21.24 -31.28
C ILE A 423 2.57 21.70 -32.72
N ARG A 424 3.15 22.84 -33.12
CA ARG A 424 3.00 23.41 -34.46
C ARG A 424 3.64 22.55 -35.55
N GLU A 425 4.79 21.93 -35.27
CA GLU A 425 5.45 20.98 -36.16
C GLU A 425 4.57 19.74 -36.40
N LEU A 426 4.07 19.12 -35.32
CA LEU A 426 3.19 17.95 -35.42
C LEU A 426 1.86 18.27 -36.12
N LEU A 427 1.30 19.48 -35.96
CA LEU A 427 0.10 19.90 -36.70
C LEU A 427 0.37 20.05 -38.20
N ALA A 428 1.56 20.51 -38.58
CA ALA A 428 1.98 20.60 -39.98
C ALA A 428 2.24 19.21 -40.58
N ASP A 429 2.82 18.29 -39.81
CA ASP A 429 3.03 16.88 -40.23
C ASP A 429 1.69 16.13 -40.37
N ALA A 430 0.77 16.31 -39.42
CA ALA A 430 -0.56 15.69 -39.45
C ALA A 430 -1.42 16.19 -40.63
N ASN A 431 -1.23 17.44 -41.05
CA ASN A 431 -1.94 18.05 -42.17
C ASN A 431 -1.03 18.95 -43.04
N PRO A 432 -0.25 18.36 -43.98
CA PRO A 432 0.72 19.11 -44.78
C PRO A 432 0.11 20.26 -45.57
N GLY A 433 0.57 21.49 -45.28
CA GLY A 433 0.07 22.73 -45.89
C GLY A 433 -1.08 23.40 -45.15
N VAL A 434 -1.37 23.00 -43.91
CA VAL A 434 -2.27 23.73 -42.99
C VAL A 434 -1.78 25.16 -42.73
N ASP A 435 -2.70 26.12 -42.74
CA ASP A 435 -2.41 27.51 -42.37
C ASP A 435 -2.48 27.64 -40.84
N LEU A 436 -1.31 27.67 -40.19
CA LEU A 436 -1.21 27.82 -38.74
C LEU A 436 -1.29 29.31 -38.37
N PRO A 437 -2.10 29.71 -37.37
CA PRO A 437 -2.03 31.06 -36.83
C PRO A 437 -0.63 31.33 -36.24
N GLY A 438 -0.31 32.59 -35.87
CA GLY A 438 0.95 32.89 -35.17
C GLY A 438 1.06 32.16 -33.81
N ALA A 439 2.26 32.10 -33.22
CA ALA A 439 2.44 31.53 -31.88
C ALA A 439 1.60 32.26 -30.80
N THR A 440 1.38 31.67 -29.63
CA THR A 440 0.77 32.35 -28.49
C THR A 440 1.69 33.46 -27.95
N THR A 441 1.11 34.36 -27.15
CA THR A 441 1.82 35.49 -26.55
C THR A 441 1.58 35.55 -25.05
N VAL A 442 1.34 34.39 -24.42
CA VAL A 442 1.23 34.28 -22.96
C VAL A 442 2.62 34.51 -22.38
N GLN A 443 2.72 35.40 -21.40
CA GLN A 443 3.99 35.70 -20.74
C GLN A 443 4.41 34.50 -19.89
N ASP A 444 5.62 33.99 -20.12
CA ASP A 444 6.23 32.97 -19.26
C ASP A 444 6.54 33.60 -17.89
N ALA A 445 5.85 33.09 -16.86
CA ALA A 445 6.00 33.50 -15.46
C ALA A 445 6.67 32.39 -14.62
N THR A 446 7.42 31.48 -15.26
CA THR A 446 8.14 30.41 -14.56
C THR A 446 9.23 31.02 -13.66
N PRO A 447 9.30 30.67 -12.36
CA PRO A 447 10.35 31.16 -11.46
C PRO A 447 11.74 30.68 -11.93
N LEU A 448 12.69 31.60 -12.06
CA LEU A 448 14.07 31.29 -12.48
C LEU A 448 15.08 31.33 -11.32
N ASP A 449 14.71 31.94 -10.19
CA ASP A 449 15.57 32.08 -9.02
C ASP A 449 15.54 30.83 -8.13
N GLN A 450 16.49 30.75 -7.19
CA GLN A 450 16.50 29.65 -6.20
C GLN A 450 15.41 29.87 -5.16
N ILE A 451 14.25 29.24 -5.36
CA ILE A 451 13.13 29.25 -4.41
C ILE A 451 13.26 28.20 -3.30
N THR A 452 12.58 28.42 -2.17
CA THR A 452 12.38 27.41 -1.12
C THR A 452 11.66 26.18 -1.71
N PRO A 453 12.07 24.94 -1.36
CA PRO A 453 11.33 23.74 -1.75
C PRO A 453 9.93 23.69 -1.13
N GLU A 454 8.98 23.05 -1.81
CA GLU A 454 7.62 22.88 -1.30
C GLU A 454 7.60 22.33 0.14
N THR A 455 6.89 23.04 1.02
CA THR A 455 6.91 22.82 2.47
C THR A 455 5.63 22.11 2.90
N TYR A 456 5.69 20.77 2.92
CA TYR A 456 4.56 19.91 3.32
C TYR A 456 4.38 19.80 4.83
N PHE A 457 3.13 19.95 5.28
CA PHE A 457 2.71 19.73 6.67
C PHE A 457 2.21 18.28 6.91
N SER A 458 2.18 17.43 5.88
CA SER A 458 1.85 16.01 6.05
C SER A 458 3.02 15.21 6.61
N ILE A 459 2.76 14.29 7.54
CA ILE A 459 3.79 13.40 8.10
C ILE A 459 4.44 12.47 7.05
N LYS A 460 3.81 12.33 5.88
CA LYS A 460 4.27 11.50 4.76
C LYS A 460 5.35 12.19 3.92
N ARG A 461 5.34 13.52 3.85
CA ARG A 461 6.19 14.30 2.92
C ARG A 461 6.98 15.44 3.58
N VAL A 462 6.79 15.70 4.87
CA VAL A 462 7.60 16.67 5.62
C VAL A 462 9.10 16.39 5.46
N ILE A 463 9.85 17.39 4.99
CA ILE A 463 11.31 17.30 4.77
C ILE A 463 12.10 18.36 5.54
N ASN A 464 11.46 19.48 5.89
CA ASN A 464 12.11 20.70 6.37
C ASN A 464 11.49 21.25 7.66
N TYR A 465 10.96 20.38 8.53
CA TYR A 465 10.56 20.76 9.88
C TYR A 465 11.79 20.89 10.81
N SER A 466 11.81 21.94 11.64
CA SER A 466 12.95 22.33 12.48
C SER A 466 12.60 22.67 13.94
N GLY A 467 11.33 22.61 14.33
CA GLY A 467 10.86 22.94 15.69
C GLY A 467 10.89 21.77 16.69
N GLU A 468 10.27 21.98 17.85
CA GLU A 468 10.02 20.94 18.87
C GLU A 468 8.52 20.77 19.18
N PRO A 469 8.06 19.59 19.60
CA PRO A 469 8.77 18.30 19.68
C PRO A 469 8.94 17.67 18.29
N GLN A 470 9.47 16.43 18.24
CA GLN A 470 9.58 15.67 16.99
C GLN A 470 8.23 15.58 16.26
N TYR A 471 8.23 15.97 14.99
CA TYR A 471 7.10 15.86 14.07
C TYR A 471 6.63 14.41 13.96
N ALA A 472 5.38 14.15 14.34
CA ALA A 472 4.74 12.85 14.28
C ALA A 472 3.22 13.02 14.33
N ALA A 473 2.49 12.08 13.76
CA ALA A 473 1.03 12.15 13.68
C ALA A 473 0.32 12.17 15.05
N GLY A 474 -0.89 12.73 15.05
CA GLY A 474 -1.76 12.91 16.20
C GLY A 474 -1.67 14.30 16.83
N ARG A 475 -2.50 14.53 17.85
CA ARG A 475 -2.55 15.79 18.60
C ARG A 475 -1.31 15.99 19.47
N LYS A 476 -0.65 17.14 19.30
CA LYS A 476 0.57 17.53 20.01
C LYS A 476 0.57 19.03 20.28
N GLU A 477 1.24 19.42 21.35
CA GLU A 477 1.69 20.79 21.56
C GLU A 477 3.04 20.98 20.87
N PHE A 478 3.23 22.09 20.19
CA PHE A 478 4.46 22.47 19.50
C PHE A 478 4.97 23.84 19.96
N THR A 479 6.28 24.05 19.85
CA THR A 479 6.95 25.31 20.15
C THR A 479 7.72 25.78 18.92
N LEU A 480 7.54 27.05 18.56
CA LEU A 480 8.29 27.69 17.47
C LEU A 480 9.79 27.62 17.75
N ALA A 481 10.60 27.49 16.69
CA ALA A 481 12.04 27.49 16.82
C ALA A 481 12.55 28.88 17.25
N ASP A 482 13.44 28.92 18.25
CA ASP A 482 14.16 30.13 18.68
C ASP A 482 15.06 30.69 17.55
N ASP A 483 15.59 29.80 16.71
CA ASP A 483 16.43 30.09 15.54
C ASP A 483 15.82 29.37 14.32
N GLN A 484 15.06 30.11 13.51
CA GLN A 484 14.38 29.57 12.33
C GLN A 484 15.35 29.53 11.14
N LYS A 485 15.83 28.34 10.79
CA LYS A 485 16.79 28.17 9.70
C LYS A 485 16.13 28.37 8.34
N GLN A 486 16.89 28.93 7.39
CA GLN A 486 16.47 29.10 6.00
C GLN A 486 15.88 27.82 5.39
N ASP A 487 14.81 27.98 4.60
CA ASP A 487 14.07 26.91 3.92
C ASP A 487 13.46 25.87 4.88
N THR A 488 13.23 26.22 6.16
CA THR A 488 12.60 25.34 7.17
C THR A 488 11.47 26.01 7.94
N PHE A 489 10.55 25.20 8.46
CA PHE A 489 9.42 25.65 9.28
C PHE A 489 9.40 25.07 10.70
N SER A 490 8.66 25.73 11.58
CA SER A 490 8.27 25.27 12.91
C SER A 490 6.80 25.57 13.20
N LEU A 491 6.24 24.96 14.25
CA LEU A 491 4.85 25.12 14.69
C LEU A 491 4.80 25.61 16.14
N GLY A 492 3.84 26.45 16.49
CA GLY A 492 3.51 26.87 17.85
C GLY A 492 2.08 26.49 18.23
N GLY A 493 1.81 26.22 19.51
CA GLY A 493 0.47 25.89 20.02
C GLY A 493 0.04 24.43 19.76
N THR A 494 -1.24 24.12 19.92
CA THR A 494 -1.76 22.74 19.75
C THR A 494 -2.16 22.46 18.30
N TRP A 495 -1.56 21.43 17.71
CA TRP A 495 -1.89 20.94 16.37
C TRP A 495 -2.30 19.47 16.36
N ASN A 496 -3.10 19.06 15.38
CA ASN A 496 -3.38 17.69 15.01
C ASN A 496 -2.72 17.42 13.65
N VAL A 497 -1.60 16.70 13.65
CA VAL A 497 -0.84 16.37 12.43
C VAL A 497 -1.29 15.01 11.90
N ASP A 498 -1.51 14.89 10.58
CA ASP A 498 -1.88 13.63 9.94
C ASP A 498 -1.10 13.36 8.63
N PHE A 499 -1.67 12.55 7.74
CA PHE A 499 -1.06 12.17 6.47
C PHE A 499 -1.37 13.13 5.31
N GLU A 500 -2.22 14.14 5.53
CA GLU A 500 -2.61 15.18 4.58
C GLU A 500 -2.03 16.55 4.97
N GLY A 501 -2.00 16.89 6.27
CA GLY A 501 -1.50 18.19 6.75
C GLY A 501 -1.48 18.34 8.27
N ALA A 502 -1.52 19.59 8.74
CA ALA A 502 -1.63 19.96 10.14
C ALA A 502 -2.87 20.83 10.40
N GLU A 503 -3.76 20.37 11.28
CA GLU A 503 -4.99 21.06 11.68
C GLU A 503 -4.81 21.79 13.02
N ALA A 504 -5.14 23.08 13.07
CA ALA A 504 -5.07 23.87 14.30
C ALA A 504 -6.13 23.42 15.32
N VAL A 505 -5.70 23.10 16.54
CA VAL A 505 -6.59 22.60 17.63
C VAL A 505 -6.85 23.67 18.68
N SER A 506 -5.93 24.62 18.83
CA SER A 506 -6.03 25.78 19.72
C SER A 506 -6.09 27.08 18.91
N ASP A 507 -6.47 28.18 19.55
CA ASP A 507 -6.61 29.50 18.92
C ASP A 507 -5.29 30.31 18.90
N ASP A 508 -4.24 29.77 19.53
CA ASP A 508 -2.85 30.25 19.53
C ASP A 508 -1.94 29.38 18.64
N ALA A 509 -2.54 28.63 17.71
CA ALA A 509 -1.81 27.78 16.77
C ALA A 509 -1.09 28.63 15.71
N GLN A 510 0.22 28.49 15.62
CA GLN A 510 1.09 29.29 14.76
C GLN A 510 1.95 28.44 13.82
N VAL A 511 2.22 28.95 12.63
CA VAL A 511 3.25 28.45 11.70
C VAL A 511 4.33 29.52 11.58
N ARG A 512 5.61 29.15 11.62
CA ARG A 512 6.73 30.02 11.22
C ARG A 512 7.56 29.31 10.16
N LEU A 513 7.84 29.99 9.05
CA LEU A 513 8.67 29.50 7.94
C LEU A 513 9.72 30.56 7.62
N ALA A 514 11.00 30.19 7.53
CA ALA A 514 11.98 31.02 6.83
C ALA A 514 11.97 30.63 5.35
N TYR A 515 11.62 31.59 4.49
CA TYR A 515 11.39 31.38 3.07
C TYR A 515 12.40 32.16 2.21
N ARG A 516 12.43 31.81 0.93
CA ARG A 516 13.12 32.51 -0.13
C ARG A 516 12.31 32.38 -1.41
N SER A 517 11.72 33.48 -1.87
CA SER A 517 10.92 33.54 -3.11
C SER A 517 10.54 34.97 -3.45
N THR A 518 9.99 35.17 -4.64
CA THR A 518 9.25 36.39 -4.99
C THR A 518 7.84 36.33 -4.40
N ASP A 519 7.15 35.22 -4.62
CA ASP A 519 5.77 34.98 -4.18
C ASP A 519 5.71 33.82 -3.17
N VAL A 520 4.80 33.94 -2.20
CA VAL A 520 4.54 32.88 -1.22
C VAL A 520 3.05 32.57 -1.19
N PHE A 521 2.72 31.29 -1.28
CA PHE A 521 1.36 30.77 -1.26
C PHE A 521 1.20 29.68 -0.20
N VAL A 522 -0.04 29.49 0.27
CA VAL A 522 -0.40 28.43 1.21
C VAL A 522 -1.68 27.73 0.77
N VAL A 523 -1.70 26.40 0.88
CA VAL A 523 -2.92 25.60 0.68
C VAL A 523 -3.60 25.39 2.03
N LEU A 524 -4.81 25.95 2.15
CA LEU A 524 -5.61 25.96 3.37
C LEU A 524 -6.99 25.34 3.15
N GLY A 525 -7.53 24.70 4.18
CA GLY A 525 -8.91 24.21 4.25
C GLY A 525 -9.52 24.42 5.63
N GLY A 526 -10.85 24.25 5.74
CA GLY A 526 -11.60 24.54 6.96
C GLY A 526 -12.38 25.86 6.87
N GLU A 527 -12.71 26.44 8.02
CA GLU A 527 -13.43 27.71 8.15
C GLU A 527 -12.76 28.59 9.21
N GLY A 528 -12.37 29.81 8.84
CA GLY A 528 -11.75 30.78 9.76
C GLY A 528 -10.96 31.86 9.00
N THR A 529 -10.44 32.85 9.73
CA THR A 529 -9.59 33.91 9.17
C THR A 529 -8.16 33.71 9.66
N VAL A 530 -7.23 33.38 8.76
CA VAL A 530 -5.79 33.27 9.04
C VAL A 530 -5.15 34.65 8.90
N GLN A 531 -4.34 35.05 9.86
CA GLN A 531 -3.47 36.22 9.70
C GLN A 531 -2.11 35.74 9.21
N ALA A 532 -1.67 36.23 8.06
CA ALA A 532 -0.37 35.92 7.48
C ALA A 532 0.51 37.16 7.52
N THR A 533 1.56 37.13 8.33
CA THR A 533 2.56 38.18 8.45
C THR A 533 3.83 37.77 7.71
N VAL A 534 4.33 38.65 6.86
CA VAL A 534 5.60 38.50 6.13
C VAL A 534 6.56 39.53 6.66
N THR A 535 7.79 39.11 6.98
CA THR A 535 8.87 40.00 7.42
C THR A 535 10.09 39.79 6.53
N ALA A 536 10.43 40.79 5.73
CA ALA A 536 11.56 40.79 4.80
C ALA A 536 12.21 42.17 4.76
N ASP A 537 13.54 42.25 4.59
CA ASP A 537 14.34 43.49 4.53
C ASP A 537 14.13 44.53 5.66
N GLY A 538 13.52 44.12 6.78
CA GLY A 538 13.19 44.97 7.92
C GLY A 538 11.82 45.65 7.82
N GLU A 539 11.03 45.32 6.80
CA GLU A 539 9.61 45.67 6.68
C GLU A 539 8.73 44.48 7.11
N GLU A 540 7.49 44.79 7.52
CA GLU A 540 6.51 43.81 8.00
C GLU A 540 5.15 44.10 7.36
N GLU A 541 4.56 43.12 6.67
CA GLU A 541 3.24 43.20 6.06
C GLU A 541 2.34 42.08 6.60
N THR A 542 1.15 42.42 7.10
CA THR A 542 0.14 41.43 7.53
C THR A 542 -1.08 41.44 6.62
N ARG A 543 -1.35 40.30 5.98
CA ARG A 543 -2.57 40.02 5.20
C ARG A 543 -3.56 39.19 6.00
N SER A 544 -4.84 39.45 5.81
CA SER A 544 -5.93 38.64 6.38
C SER A 544 -6.49 37.71 5.29
N ILE A 545 -6.59 36.41 5.59
CA ILE A 545 -6.99 35.36 4.64
C ILE A 545 -8.24 34.66 5.16
N ASP A 546 -9.39 34.94 4.56
CA ASP A 546 -10.66 34.27 4.87
C ASP A 546 -10.72 32.87 4.24
N VAL A 547 -10.40 31.85 5.04
CA VAL A 547 -10.47 30.44 4.70
C VAL A 547 -11.92 29.98 4.77
N SER A 548 -12.47 29.57 3.62
CA SER A 548 -13.82 29.01 3.54
C SER A 548 -14.05 28.22 2.25
N GLY A 549 -15.01 27.30 2.29
CA GLY A 549 -15.42 26.50 1.13
C GLY A 549 -14.49 25.31 0.86
N ASN A 550 -14.15 25.09 -0.42
CA ASN A 550 -13.25 24.01 -0.80
C ASN A 550 -11.79 24.40 -0.46
N PRO A 551 -10.96 23.46 0.05
CA PRO A 551 -9.54 23.73 0.24
C PRO A 551 -8.88 24.12 -1.08
N ARG A 552 -8.03 25.14 -1.04
CA ARG A 552 -7.39 25.73 -2.23
C ARG A 552 -6.12 26.48 -1.86
N LEU A 553 -5.40 26.93 -2.88
CA LEU A 553 -4.27 27.84 -2.75
C LEU A 553 -4.75 29.27 -2.41
N TYR A 554 -4.00 29.96 -1.54
CA TYR A 554 -4.18 31.36 -1.18
C TYR A 554 -2.82 32.09 -1.28
N PRO A 555 -2.74 33.28 -1.89
CA PRO A 555 -1.53 34.09 -1.87
C PRO A 555 -1.33 34.72 -0.49
N ILE A 556 -0.08 34.69 -0.02
CA ILE A 556 0.40 35.41 1.17
C ILE A 556 1.16 36.65 0.71
N LEU A 557 2.24 36.43 -0.05
CA LEU A 557 3.10 37.45 -0.65
C LEU A 557 2.98 37.38 -2.18
N GLU A 558 2.84 38.53 -2.82
CA GLU A 558 2.87 38.72 -4.28
C GLU A 558 3.87 39.86 -4.54
N GLY A 559 5.09 39.52 -4.94
CA GLY A 559 6.28 40.40 -4.83
C GLY A 559 6.81 40.96 -6.16
N ASP A 560 7.62 42.03 -6.08
CA ASP A 560 8.31 42.62 -7.25
C ASP A 560 9.69 41.97 -7.53
N GLY A 561 10.14 41.03 -6.69
CA GLY A 561 11.39 40.28 -6.86
C GLY A 561 11.71 39.35 -5.68
N PRO A 562 12.75 38.49 -5.80
CA PRO A 562 13.06 37.47 -4.81
C PRO A 562 13.55 38.07 -3.49
N THR A 563 12.92 37.65 -2.39
CA THR A 563 13.23 38.06 -1.01
C THR A 563 13.60 36.84 -0.16
N GLU A 564 14.44 37.04 0.87
CA GLU A 564 14.64 36.09 1.97
C GLU A 564 14.00 36.69 3.23
N GLY A 565 13.20 35.90 3.95
CA GLY A 565 12.42 36.45 5.07
C GLY A 565 11.72 35.39 5.91
N LEU A 566 10.85 35.86 6.81
CA LEU A 566 9.96 35.02 7.61
C LEU A 566 8.51 35.18 7.14
N VAL A 567 7.79 34.07 7.07
CA VAL A 567 6.32 34.06 7.09
C VAL A 567 5.86 33.47 8.41
N GLU A 568 4.99 34.19 9.10
CA GLU A 568 4.28 33.75 10.29
C GLU A 568 2.77 33.69 10.01
N LEU A 569 2.12 32.57 10.32
CA LEU A 569 0.67 32.41 10.19
C LEU A 569 0.05 32.21 11.58
N ASP A 570 -0.84 33.10 11.99
CA ASP A 570 -1.78 32.82 13.09
C ASP A 570 -2.98 32.06 12.51
N VAL A 571 -3.12 30.78 12.88
CA VAL A 571 -4.07 29.86 12.27
C VAL A 571 -5.19 29.55 13.27
N PRO A 572 -6.44 29.98 13.02
CA PRO A 572 -7.53 29.74 13.95
C PRO A 572 -7.90 28.27 13.96
N LYS A 573 -8.39 27.81 15.11
CA LYS A 573 -8.82 26.43 15.33
C LYS A 573 -9.79 25.92 14.26
N GLY A 574 -9.48 24.74 13.72
CA GLY A 574 -10.27 24.07 12.69
C GLY A 574 -9.86 24.42 11.25
N VAL A 575 -8.88 25.32 11.05
CA VAL A 575 -8.18 25.47 9.78
C VAL A 575 -7.06 24.43 9.68
N GLN A 576 -6.93 23.79 8.52
CA GLN A 576 -5.87 22.84 8.18
C GLN A 576 -4.93 23.44 7.15
N VAL A 577 -3.63 23.38 7.45
CA VAL A 577 -2.53 23.76 6.55
C VAL A 577 -2.00 22.48 5.90
N PHE A 578 -1.95 22.46 4.56
CA PHE A 578 -1.52 21.29 3.79
C PHE A 578 -0.07 21.44 3.31
N THR A 579 0.21 22.56 2.64
CA THR A 579 1.52 22.86 2.06
C THR A 579 1.71 24.38 1.91
N MET A 580 2.97 24.83 1.87
CA MET A 580 3.34 26.16 1.40
C MET A 580 4.22 26.03 0.15
N THR A 581 3.89 26.81 -0.87
CA THR A 581 4.45 26.75 -2.23
C THR A 581 4.85 28.16 -2.69
N PHE A 582 5.67 28.23 -3.74
CA PHE A 582 6.52 29.39 -4.00
C PHE A 582 6.51 29.82 -5.49
N GLY A 583 6.82 31.09 -5.74
CA GLY A 583 6.93 31.72 -7.06
C GLY A 583 8.06 32.73 -7.15
#